data_AF-A0A6J1WBP0-F1
#
_entry.id   AF-A0A6J1WBP0-F1
#
_cell.length_a   1.000
_cell.length_b   1.000
_cell.length_c   1.000
_cell.angle_alpha   90.00
_cell.angle_beta   90.00
_cell.angle_gamma   90.00
#
_symmetry.space_group_name_H-M   'P 1'
#
loop_
_entity.id
_entity.type
_entity.pdbx_description
1 polymer ?
#
loop_
_entity_poly.entity_id
_entity_poly.type
_entity_poly.pdbx_seq_one_letter_code
_entity_poly.pdbx_strand_id
1 'polypeptide(L)'
;IAFSNGHTWKQQRHIGITALWKLGLGKKSIEHQIEDGAQTLVEIFRQTKGQPFDPSLPVINAVSNVICALSFGHQFAPDDENFQKLIKALETLVKFTGSVFHALFLAFPRLMSYLPGLHKEALASMEEIISFAKQEIEKHKKSSALHEPQDFIDYYLLQIDKV
;
A
#
# COMPACT_ATOMS: atom_id res chain seq x y z
N ILE A 1 4.24 8.16 8.38
CA ILE A 1 4.30 7.53 9.73
C ILE A 1 5.60 6.76 9.94
N ALA A 2 5.93 5.75 9.13
CA ALA A 2 7.14 4.93 9.33
C ALA A 2 8.46 5.75 9.38
N PHE A 3 8.55 6.83 8.62
CA PHE A 3 9.74 7.70 8.54
C PHE A 3 9.60 9.05 9.27
N SER A 4 8.52 9.25 10.04
CA SER A 4 8.32 10.47 10.83
C SER A 4 8.83 10.27 12.26
N ASN A 5 9.25 11.35 12.93
CA ASN A 5 9.75 11.32 14.31
C ASN A 5 8.98 12.28 15.23
N GLY A 6 9.20 12.14 16.54
CA GLY A 6 8.73 13.10 17.54
C GLY A 6 7.20 13.19 17.67
N HIS A 7 6.70 14.41 17.85
CA HIS A 7 5.27 14.67 18.05
C HIS A 7 4.43 14.27 16.84
N THR A 8 4.91 14.61 15.63
CA THR A 8 4.25 14.25 14.37
C THR A 8 4.01 12.74 14.27
N TRP A 9 5.02 11.92 14.57
CA TRP A 9 4.84 10.47 14.56
C TRP A 9 3.73 9.99 15.50
N LYS A 10 3.72 10.50 16.75
CA LYS A 10 2.72 10.10 17.75
C LYS A 10 1.30 10.45 17.27
N GLN A 11 1.10 11.67 16.77
CA GLN A 11 -0.19 12.13 16.29
C GLN A 11 -0.66 11.33 15.07
N GLN A 12 0.19 11.19 14.06
CA GLN A 12 -0.17 10.49 12.81
C GLN A 12 -0.44 8.99 13.07
N ARG A 13 0.34 8.36 13.97
CA ARG A 13 0.11 6.99 14.41
C ARG A 13 -1.23 6.84 15.14
N HIS A 14 -1.55 7.77 16.03
CA HIS A 14 -2.83 7.74 16.77
C HIS A 14 -4.01 7.82 15.79
N ILE A 15 -4.02 8.83 14.91
CA ILE A 15 -5.07 9.02 13.91
C ILE A 15 -5.22 7.77 13.03
N GLY A 16 -4.10 7.24 12.51
CA GLY A 16 -4.12 6.06 11.63
C GLY A 16 -4.66 4.79 12.31
N ILE A 17 -4.27 4.52 13.56
CA ILE A 17 -4.80 3.36 14.30
C ILE A 17 -6.29 3.53 14.58
N THR A 18 -6.71 4.71 15.01
CA THR A 18 -8.13 5.01 15.26
C THR A 18 -8.97 4.88 13.98
N ALA A 19 -8.44 5.33 12.84
CA ALA A 19 -9.08 5.16 11.53
C ALA A 19 -9.32 3.68 11.23
N LEU A 20 -8.27 2.86 11.28
CA LEU A 20 -8.35 1.42 11.02
C LEU A 20 -9.37 0.74 11.94
N TRP A 21 -9.35 1.03 13.24
CA TRP A 21 -10.30 0.46 14.20
C TRP A 21 -11.75 0.86 13.90
N LYS A 22 -12.01 2.12 13.54
CA LYS A 22 -13.36 2.59 13.23
C LYS A 22 -13.90 1.98 11.94
N LEU A 23 -13.07 1.91 10.91
CA LEU A 23 -13.39 1.40 9.57
C LEU A 23 -13.48 -0.13 9.50
N GLY A 24 -13.21 -0.82 10.60
CA GLY A 24 -13.55 -2.23 10.73
C GLY A 24 -12.38 -3.19 10.71
N LEU A 25 -11.17 -2.74 11.05
CA LEU A 25 -10.12 -3.65 11.50
C LEU A 25 -10.66 -4.44 12.71
N GLY A 26 -11.04 -5.72 12.50
CA GLY A 26 -11.71 -6.56 13.50
C GLY A 26 -13.24 -6.61 13.44
N LYS A 27 -13.89 -6.04 12.42
CA LYS A 27 -15.34 -6.17 12.16
C LYS A 27 -15.59 -7.06 10.94
N LYS A 28 -16.79 -7.64 10.80
CA LYS A 28 -17.16 -8.49 9.67
C LYS A 28 -17.03 -7.84 8.28
N SER A 29 -16.95 -6.51 8.19
CA SER A 29 -16.81 -5.78 6.93
C SER A 29 -15.48 -6.04 6.21
N ILE A 30 -14.37 -6.17 6.95
CA ILE A 30 -13.06 -6.50 6.37
C ILE A 30 -12.92 -8.01 6.08
N GLU A 31 -13.65 -8.83 6.83
CA GLU A 31 -13.57 -10.29 6.76
C GLU A 31 -13.96 -10.78 5.36
N HIS A 32 -15.05 -10.23 4.80
CA HIS A 32 -15.47 -10.55 3.44
C HIS A 32 -14.40 -10.19 2.40
N GLN A 33 -13.72 -9.05 2.55
CA GLN A 33 -12.66 -8.64 1.62
C GLN A 33 -11.44 -9.58 1.69
N ILE A 34 -11.10 -10.03 2.91
CA ILE A 34 -10.01 -11.01 3.11
C ILE A 34 -10.43 -12.37 2.53
N GLU A 35 -11.68 -12.78 2.73
CA GLU A 35 -12.23 -14.02 2.21
C GLU A 35 -12.21 -14.02 0.67
N ASP A 36 -12.68 -12.95 0.02
CA ASP A 36 -12.64 -12.79 -1.43
C ASP A 36 -11.21 -12.90 -1.98
N GLY A 37 -10.26 -12.23 -1.31
CA GLY A 37 -8.83 -12.31 -1.66
C GLY A 37 -8.28 -13.73 -1.53
N ALA A 38 -8.65 -14.45 -0.46
CA ALA A 38 -8.25 -15.84 -0.25
C ALA A 38 -8.87 -16.80 -1.27
N GLN A 39 -10.16 -16.63 -1.60
CA GLN A 39 -10.83 -17.42 -2.63
C GLN A 39 -10.18 -17.23 -4.00
N THR A 40 -9.81 -15.99 -4.33
CA THR A 40 -9.07 -15.67 -5.56
C THR A 40 -7.72 -16.40 -5.62
N LEU A 41 -6.97 -16.41 -4.51
CA LEU A 41 -5.70 -17.14 -4.42
C LEU A 41 -5.88 -18.65 -4.59
N VAL A 42 -6.90 -19.23 -3.96
CA VAL A 42 -7.22 -20.66 -4.09
C VAL A 42 -7.48 -21.03 -5.54
N GLU A 43 -8.23 -20.21 -6.29
CA GLU A 43 -8.49 -20.50 -7.70
C GLU A 43 -7.21 -20.38 -8.55
N ILE A 44 -6.36 -19.38 -8.32
CA ILE A 44 -5.05 -19.26 -8.98
C ILE A 44 -4.21 -20.52 -8.71
N PHE A 45 -4.16 -20.97 -7.45
CA PHE A 45 -3.40 -22.17 -7.08
C PHE A 45 -3.99 -23.44 -7.69
N ARG A 46 -5.31 -23.50 -7.88
CA ARG A 46 -5.96 -24.63 -8.56
C ARG A 46 -5.59 -24.69 -10.04
N GLN A 47 -5.46 -23.53 -10.69
CA GLN A 47 -5.12 -23.42 -12.11
C GLN A 47 -3.69 -23.87 -12.45
N THR A 48 -2.78 -23.90 -11.47
CA THR A 48 -1.41 -24.41 -11.67
C THR A 48 -1.36 -25.93 -11.83
N LYS A 49 -2.44 -26.65 -11.52
CA LYS A 49 -2.59 -28.11 -11.70
C LYS A 49 -1.42 -28.92 -11.12
N GLY A 50 -0.91 -28.49 -9.97
CA GLY A 50 0.20 -29.14 -9.26
C GLY A 50 1.59 -28.91 -9.87
N GLN A 51 1.70 -28.05 -10.89
CA GLN A 51 3.01 -27.65 -11.41
C GLN A 51 3.72 -26.68 -10.45
N PRO A 52 5.05 -26.73 -10.36
CA PRO A 52 5.81 -25.71 -9.65
C PRO A 52 5.55 -24.31 -10.22
N PHE A 53 5.26 -23.36 -9.36
CA PHE A 53 5.08 -21.94 -9.71
C PHE A 53 5.56 -21.06 -8.55
N ASP A 54 5.83 -19.78 -8.83
CA ASP A 54 6.16 -18.81 -7.78
C ASP A 54 4.86 -18.15 -7.26
N PRO A 55 4.49 -18.36 -5.98
CA PRO A 55 3.28 -17.76 -5.40
C PRO A 55 3.48 -16.30 -4.94
N SER A 56 4.69 -15.76 -5.01
CA SER A 56 5.02 -14.43 -4.47
C SER A 56 4.11 -13.34 -5.05
N LEU A 57 4.02 -13.22 -6.37
CA LEU A 57 3.21 -12.21 -7.06
C LEU A 57 1.70 -12.36 -6.79
N PRO A 58 1.08 -13.55 -6.93
CA PRO A 58 -0.32 -13.74 -6.56
C PRO A 58 -0.62 -13.32 -5.12
N VAL A 59 0.23 -13.69 -4.16
CA VAL A 59 0.05 -13.36 -2.75
C VAL A 59 0.19 -11.86 -2.51
N ILE A 60 1.23 -11.22 -3.08
CA ILE A 60 1.42 -9.77 -2.99
C ILE A 60 0.23 -9.02 -3.59
N ASN A 61 -0.30 -9.47 -4.73
CA ASN A 61 -1.49 -8.89 -5.35
C ASN A 61 -2.71 -8.98 -4.43
N ALA A 62 -3.01 -10.17 -3.90
CA ALA A 62 -4.17 -10.37 -3.03
C ALA A 62 -4.10 -9.52 -1.75
N VAL A 63 -2.94 -9.52 -1.07
CA VAL A 63 -2.74 -8.71 0.15
C VAL A 63 -2.83 -7.22 -0.16
N SER A 64 -2.20 -6.77 -1.25
CA SER A 64 -2.23 -5.37 -1.64
C SER A 64 -3.63 -4.91 -2.01
N ASN A 65 -4.44 -5.78 -2.62
CA ASN A 65 -5.83 -5.44 -2.98
C ASN A 65 -6.71 -5.27 -1.73
N VAL A 66 -6.56 -6.12 -0.72
CA VAL A 66 -7.24 -5.94 0.58
C VAL A 66 -6.82 -4.61 1.24
N ILE A 67 -5.53 -4.28 1.22
CA ILE A 67 -5.05 -2.99 1.74
C ILE A 67 -5.63 -1.81 0.94
N CYS A 68 -5.72 -1.92 -0.38
CA CYS A 68 -6.32 -0.91 -1.24
C CYS A 68 -7.81 -0.73 -0.95
N ALA A 69 -8.56 -1.82 -0.76
CA ALA A 69 -9.98 -1.76 -0.40
C ALA A 69 -10.21 -1.02 0.93
N LEU A 70 -9.33 -1.22 1.90
CA LEU A 70 -9.39 -0.50 3.18
C LEU A 70 -8.94 0.95 3.08
N SER A 71 -7.97 1.21 2.21
CA SER A 71 -7.33 2.51 2.12
C SER A 71 -8.11 3.48 1.22
N PHE A 72 -8.62 2.97 0.10
CA PHE A 72 -9.24 3.72 -1.00
C PHE A 72 -10.72 3.39 -1.20
N GLY A 73 -11.27 2.45 -0.42
CA GLY A 73 -12.68 2.07 -0.51
C GLY A 73 -13.04 1.12 -1.66
N HIS A 74 -12.09 0.74 -2.52
CA HIS A 74 -12.35 -0.14 -3.65
C HIS A 74 -11.21 -1.13 -3.94
N GLN A 75 -11.57 -2.22 -4.62
CA GLN A 75 -10.65 -3.26 -5.07
C GLN A 75 -10.27 -3.06 -6.54
N PHE A 76 -9.04 -3.40 -6.89
CA PHE A 76 -8.57 -3.39 -8.27
C PHE A 76 -8.78 -4.74 -8.94
N ALA A 77 -9.07 -4.71 -10.24
CA ALA A 77 -9.05 -5.92 -11.05
C ALA A 77 -7.62 -6.47 -11.14
N PRO A 78 -7.42 -7.80 -11.22
CA PRO A 78 -6.09 -8.39 -11.37
C PRO A 78 -5.31 -7.84 -12.56
N ASP A 79 -5.99 -7.51 -13.66
CA ASP A 79 -5.38 -7.02 -14.89
C ASP A 79 -5.34 -5.48 -14.98
N ASP A 80 -5.67 -4.75 -13.91
CA ASP A 80 -5.60 -3.29 -13.91
C ASP A 80 -4.16 -2.81 -14.06
N GLU A 81 -3.87 -2.09 -15.15
CA GLU A 81 -2.51 -1.67 -15.47
C GLU A 81 -1.90 -0.74 -14.41
N ASN A 82 -2.70 0.11 -13.77
CA ASN A 82 -2.21 1.05 -12.76
C ASN A 82 -1.89 0.32 -11.46
N PHE A 83 -2.74 -0.64 -11.07
CA PHE A 83 -2.47 -1.52 -9.95
C PHE A 83 -1.24 -2.38 -10.20
N GLN A 84 -1.08 -2.98 -11.39
CA GLN A 84 0.12 -3.74 -11.72
C GLN A 84 1.40 -2.90 -11.69
N LYS A 85 1.33 -1.62 -12.10
CA LYS A 85 2.45 -0.68 -11.94
C LYS A 85 2.77 -0.44 -10.45
N LEU A 86 1.75 -0.23 -9.62
CA LEU A 86 1.90 -0.08 -8.18
C LEU A 86 2.57 -1.30 -7.55
N ILE A 87 2.15 -2.51 -7.91
CA ILE A 87 2.70 -3.76 -7.38
C ILE A 87 4.17 -3.92 -7.79
N LYS A 88 4.53 -3.63 -9.04
CA LYS A 88 5.93 -3.68 -9.50
C LYS A 88 6.80 -2.67 -8.75
N ALA A 89 6.29 -1.48 -8.48
CA ALA A 89 7.00 -0.47 -7.68
C ALA A 89 7.19 -0.95 -6.22
N LEU A 90 6.16 -1.56 -5.62
CA LEU A 90 6.24 -2.15 -4.28
C LEU A 90 7.25 -3.30 -4.22
N GLU A 91 7.24 -4.19 -5.21
CA GLU A 91 8.17 -5.31 -5.29
C GLU A 91 9.63 -4.81 -5.40
N THR A 92 9.86 -3.77 -6.22
CA THR A 92 11.18 -3.15 -6.37
C THR A 92 11.66 -2.53 -5.06
N LEU A 93 10.77 -1.86 -4.31
CA LEU A 93 11.09 -1.35 -2.98
C LEU A 93 11.42 -2.45 -1.98
N VAL A 94 10.64 -3.53 -1.94
CA VAL A 94 10.87 -4.65 -1.01
C VAL A 94 12.18 -5.36 -1.35
N LYS A 95 12.48 -5.57 -2.64
CA LYS A 95 13.76 -6.12 -3.08
C LYS A 95 14.93 -5.22 -2.67
N PHE A 96 14.77 -3.91 -2.81
CA PHE A 96 15.80 -2.96 -2.39
C PHE A 96 16.02 -3.01 -0.88
N THR A 97 14.97 -2.90 -0.06
CA THR A 97 15.09 -2.90 1.40
C THR A 97 15.68 -4.20 1.97
N GLY A 98 15.42 -5.33 1.32
CA GLY A 98 16.03 -6.63 1.66
C GLY A 98 17.47 -6.80 1.17
N SER A 99 18.02 -5.87 0.38
CA SER A 99 19.35 -5.99 -0.23
C SER A 99 20.46 -5.34 0.60
N VAL A 100 21.69 -5.83 0.41
CA VAL A 100 22.90 -5.21 0.99
C VAL A 100 23.09 -3.76 0.52
N PHE A 101 22.59 -3.43 -0.68
CA PHE A 101 22.62 -2.06 -1.21
C PHE A 101 21.85 -1.08 -0.33
N HIS A 102 20.78 -1.51 0.35
CA HIS A 102 20.05 -0.65 1.27
C HIS A 102 20.87 -0.31 2.51
N ALA A 103 21.59 -1.29 3.08
CA ALA A 103 22.47 -1.04 4.21
C ALA A 103 23.59 -0.05 3.85
N LEU A 104 24.19 -0.19 2.66
CA LEU A 104 25.19 0.76 2.15
C LEU A 104 24.60 2.16 1.92
N PHE A 105 23.37 2.24 1.40
CA PHE A 105 22.66 3.50 1.22
C PHE A 105 22.41 4.22 2.55
N LEU A 106 22.01 3.49 3.60
CA LEU A 106 21.82 4.06 4.93
C LEU A 106 23.14 4.51 5.58
N ALA A 107 24.21 3.73 5.41
CA ALA A 107 25.51 4.02 6.01
C ALA A 107 26.27 5.17 5.31
N PHE A 108 26.18 5.23 3.98
CA PHE A 108 26.95 6.17 3.15
C PHE A 108 26.08 6.91 2.11
N PRO A 109 25.04 7.66 2.53
CA PRO A 109 24.05 8.23 1.62
C PRO A 109 24.66 9.21 0.61
N ARG A 110 25.63 10.03 1.04
CA ARG A 110 26.33 11.00 0.15
C ARG A 110 27.19 10.33 -0.91
N LEU A 111 27.80 9.19 -0.60
CA LEU A 111 28.60 8.46 -1.59
C LEU A 111 27.68 7.77 -2.59
N MET A 112 26.65 7.11 -2.06
CA MET A 112 25.69 6.36 -2.85
C MET A 112 24.91 7.26 -3.81
N SER A 113 24.65 8.53 -3.48
CA SER A 113 23.95 9.46 -4.39
C SER A 113 24.67 9.70 -5.72
N TYR A 114 26.00 9.54 -5.78
CA TYR A 114 26.76 9.68 -7.02
C TYR A 114 26.85 8.39 -7.83
N LEU A 115 26.63 7.23 -7.20
CA LEU A 115 26.77 5.93 -7.83
C LEU A 115 25.47 5.50 -8.52
N PRO A 116 25.51 4.79 -9.66
CA PRO A 116 24.35 4.07 -10.16
C PRO A 116 24.05 2.86 -9.26
N GLY A 117 22.78 2.45 -9.17
CA GLY A 117 22.41 1.22 -8.46
C GLY A 117 20.93 1.15 -8.08
N LEU A 118 20.55 0.04 -7.43
CA LEU A 118 19.17 -0.28 -7.05
C LEU A 118 18.46 0.82 -6.24
N HIS A 119 19.21 1.65 -5.51
CA HIS A 119 18.63 2.76 -4.76
C HIS A 119 17.95 3.80 -5.66
N LYS A 120 18.41 4.01 -6.91
CA LYS A 120 17.76 4.93 -7.85
C LYS A 120 16.43 4.38 -8.35
N GLU A 121 16.38 3.11 -8.70
CA GLU A 121 15.14 2.41 -9.08
C GLU A 121 14.14 2.38 -7.91
N ALA A 122 14.63 2.17 -6.70
CA ALA A 122 13.82 2.22 -5.48
C ALA A 122 13.24 3.63 -5.23
N LEU A 123 14.02 4.69 -5.43
CA LEU A 123 13.53 6.07 -5.32
C LEU A 123 12.46 6.38 -6.36
N ALA A 124 12.67 5.99 -7.62
CA ALA A 124 11.66 6.14 -8.68
C ALA A 124 10.37 5.35 -8.35
N SER A 125 10.52 4.13 -7.85
CA SER A 125 9.39 3.30 -7.39
C SER A 125 8.62 3.96 -6.23
N MET A 126 9.34 4.62 -5.31
CA MET A 126 8.72 5.37 -4.22
C MET A 126 7.95 6.58 -4.74
N GLU A 127 8.47 7.30 -5.74
CA GLU A 127 7.78 8.40 -6.40
C GLU A 127 6.49 7.94 -7.09
N GLU A 128 6.52 6.81 -7.80
CA GLU A 128 5.34 6.19 -8.41
C GLU A 128 4.26 5.87 -7.38
N ILE A 129 4.62 5.21 -6.27
CA ILE A 129 3.67 4.89 -5.19
C ILE A 129 3.07 6.16 -4.57
N ILE A 130 3.89 7.20 -4.34
CA ILE A 130 3.42 8.48 -3.82
C ILE A 130 2.48 9.17 -4.82
N SER A 131 2.81 9.12 -6.11
CA SER A 131 1.97 9.67 -7.18
C SER A 131 0.61 8.99 -7.21
N PHE A 132 0.60 7.66 -7.15
CA PHE A 132 -0.62 6.86 -7.09
C PHE A 132 -1.48 7.25 -5.87
N ALA A 133 -0.89 7.29 -4.68
CA ALA A 133 -1.60 7.67 -3.46
C ALA A 133 -2.17 9.10 -3.54
N LYS A 134 -1.43 10.05 -4.14
CA LYS A 134 -1.93 11.42 -4.36
C LYS A 134 -3.14 11.44 -5.30
N GLN A 135 -3.13 10.65 -6.37
CA GLN A 135 -4.26 10.58 -7.29
C GLN A 135 -5.51 10.06 -6.58
N GLU A 136 -5.40 9.01 -5.76
CA GLU A 136 -6.52 8.52 -4.97
C GLU A 136 -7.01 9.58 -3.97
N ILE A 137 -6.12 10.25 -3.23
CA ILE A 137 -6.50 11.31 -2.30
C ILE A 137 -7.26 12.44 -3.02
N GLU A 138 -6.81 12.87 -4.19
CA GLU A 138 -7.49 13.92 -4.95
C GLU A 138 -8.86 13.48 -5.49
N LYS A 139 -9.06 12.19 -5.81
CA LYS A 139 -10.40 11.66 -6.13
C LYS A 139 -11.34 11.76 -4.93
N HIS A 140 -10.89 11.38 -3.74
CA HIS A 140 -11.70 11.44 -2.52
C HIS A 140 -12.05 12.88 -2.14
N LYS A 141 -11.10 13.82 -2.23
CA LYS A 141 -11.37 15.25 -2.00
C LYS A 141 -12.46 15.82 -2.92
N LYS A 142 -12.47 15.43 -4.19
CA LYS A 142 -13.52 15.85 -5.15
C LYS A 142 -14.86 15.19 -4.86
N SER A 143 -14.84 13.97 -4.32
CA SER A 143 -16.02 13.18 -3.97
C SER A 143 -16.56 13.46 -2.55
N SER A 144 -16.01 14.47 -1.85
CA SER A 144 -16.26 14.81 -0.43
C SER A 144 -17.67 15.36 -0.13
N ALA A 145 -18.69 14.75 -0.72
CA ALA A 145 -20.12 14.95 -0.48
C ALA A 145 -20.71 13.96 0.54
N LEU A 146 -19.89 13.07 1.14
CA LEU A 146 -20.37 12.04 2.06
C LEU A 146 -20.26 12.52 3.52
N HIS A 147 -21.36 12.39 4.27
CA HIS A 147 -21.44 12.77 5.68
C HIS A 147 -20.70 11.80 6.61
N GLU A 148 -20.42 10.58 6.12
CA GLU A 148 -19.72 9.52 6.84
C GLU A 148 -18.53 8.97 6.03
N PRO A 149 -17.35 8.78 6.66
CA PRO A 149 -16.17 8.25 5.97
C PRO A 149 -16.33 6.78 5.64
N GLN A 150 -16.04 6.41 4.39
CA GLN A 150 -16.18 5.02 3.92
C GLN A 150 -14.87 4.23 3.98
N ASP A 151 -13.73 4.93 3.91
CA ASP A 151 -12.40 4.34 3.91
C ASP A 151 -11.38 5.17 4.71
N PHE A 152 -10.12 4.71 4.69
CA PHE A 152 -9.05 5.34 5.43
C PHE A 152 -8.79 6.77 4.98
N ILE A 153 -8.80 7.05 3.66
CA ILE A 153 -8.53 8.38 3.14
C ILE A 153 -9.60 9.35 3.61
N ASP A 154 -10.88 8.99 3.45
CA ASP A 154 -12.00 9.83 3.91
C ASP A 154 -11.90 10.12 5.41
N TYR A 155 -11.66 9.08 6.22
CA TYR A 155 -11.51 9.25 7.65
C TYR A 155 -10.35 10.20 7.97
N TYR A 156 -9.22 10.04 7.28
CA TYR A 156 -8.03 10.85 7.51
C TYR A 156 -8.25 12.31 7.14
N LEU A 157 -8.87 12.58 5.98
CA LEU A 157 -9.23 13.93 5.53
C LEU A 157 -10.15 14.62 6.54
N LEU A 158 -11.20 13.94 7.01
CA LEU A 158 -12.11 14.45 8.04
C LEU A 158 -11.43 14.75 9.38
N GLN A 159 -10.33 14.05 9.72
CA GLN A 159 -9.57 14.34 10.93
C GLN A 159 -8.64 15.54 10.76
N ILE A 160 -8.05 15.72 9.58
CA ILE A 160 -7.21 16.89 9.31
C ILE A 160 -8.06 18.17 9.30
N ASP A 161 -9.27 18.15 8.73
CA ASP A 161 -10.15 19.32 8.68
C ASP A 161 -10.66 19.77 10.07
N LYS A 162 -10.52 18.91 11.09
CA LYS A 162 -10.91 19.20 12.48
C LYS A 162 -9.78 19.82 13.32
N VAL A 163 -8.55 19.87 12.80
CA VAL A 163 -7.35 20.43 13.45
C VAL A 163 -7.14 21.85 12.96
#